data_AF-A0A0N4WFK4-F1
#
_entry.id   AF-A0A0N4WFK4-F1
#
_cell.length_a   1.000
_cell.length_b   1.000
_cell.length_c   1.000
_cell.angle_alpha   90.00
_cell.angle_beta   90.00
_cell.angle_gamma   90.00
#
_symmetry.space_group_name_H-M   'P 1'
#
loop_
_entity.id
_entity.type
_entity.pdbx_description
1 polymer ?
#
loop_
_entity_poly.entity_id
_entity_poly.type
_entity_poly.pdbx_seq_one_letter_code
_entity_poly.pdbx_strand_id
1 'polypeptide(L)'
;MSFAQALLDAMEKKLDDNNNSDSDLLSTYLGSALKLCTASKEARRYCRLKILPPLVAADVARRPDEGDSLRNKIVRVMMSPAFSKDLASEFMFVLCKRSVSRLIKYTGLGHSAGLLANCGLLGHINLPKSASDSEDSETEEYKAVEDSEEQKEYEAMKLVDAMNKLMNTGQFFVELNSRASQQSFLLTSVVKPGTIGEDGRPKAVGHVLELVKDVPDEEPASDSE
;
A
#
# COMPACT_ATOMS: atom_id res chain seq x y z
N MET A 1 -19.50 -23.89 -18.58
CA MET A 1 -18.93 -22.78 -17.80
C MET A 1 -18.24 -23.36 -16.58
N SER A 2 -17.00 -22.97 -16.29
CA SER A 2 -16.36 -23.31 -15.01
C SER A 2 -16.94 -22.44 -13.89
N PHE A 3 -16.91 -22.92 -12.65
CA PHE A 3 -17.36 -22.13 -11.49
C PHE A 3 -16.59 -20.80 -11.38
N ALA A 4 -15.28 -20.81 -11.62
CA ALA A 4 -14.44 -19.61 -11.61
C ALA A 4 -14.91 -18.57 -12.65
N GLN A 5 -15.25 -19.00 -13.86
CA GLN A 5 -15.76 -18.12 -14.90
C GLN A 5 -17.08 -17.46 -14.48
N ALA A 6 -18.06 -18.26 -14.06
CA ALA A 6 -19.35 -17.73 -13.64
C ALA A 6 -19.24 -16.77 -12.45
N LEU A 7 -18.31 -17.03 -11.52
CA LEU A 7 -18.03 -16.15 -10.40
C LEU A 7 -17.43 -14.81 -10.84
N LEU A 8 -16.48 -14.82 -11.78
CA LEU A 8 -15.88 -13.58 -12.31
C LEU A 8 -16.90 -12.77 -13.13
N ASP A 9 -17.69 -13.42 -13.97
CA ASP A 9 -18.72 -12.74 -14.78
C ASP A 9 -19.78 -12.06 -13.90
N ALA A 10 -20.20 -12.75 -12.81
CA ALA A 10 -21.12 -12.17 -11.83
C ALA A 10 -20.51 -11.00 -11.05
N MET A 11 -19.23 -11.11 -10.68
CA MET A 11 -18.48 -10.05 -10.01
C MET A 11 -18.34 -8.81 -10.89
N GLU A 12 -17.97 -9.00 -12.17
CA GLU A 12 -17.81 -7.91 -13.13
C GLU A 12 -19.13 -7.17 -13.35
N LYS A 13 -20.22 -7.92 -13.57
CA LYS A 13 -21.56 -7.33 -13.68
C LYS A 13 -21.93 -6.49 -12.46
N LYS A 14 -21.61 -6.98 -11.26
CA LYS A 14 -21.87 -6.22 -10.03
C LYS A 14 -21.00 -4.97 -9.90
N LEU A 15 -19.79 -4.97 -10.44
CA LEU A 15 -18.92 -3.80 -10.48
C LEU A 15 -19.40 -2.75 -11.50
N ASP A 16 -20.13 -3.17 -12.54
CA ASP A 16 -20.78 -2.27 -13.51
C ASP A 16 -22.05 -1.63 -12.93
N ASP A 17 -22.78 -2.40 -12.12
CA ASP A 17 -23.95 -1.93 -11.40
C ASP A 17 -23.50 -1.03 -10.22
N ASN A 18 -23.31 0.28 -10.47
CA ASN A 18 -22.92 1.34 -9.50
C ASN A 18 -23.84 1.51 -8.26
N ASN A 19 -24.71 0.55 -7.96
CA ASN A 19 -25.57 0.52 -6.79
C ASN A 19 -24.78 0.09 -5.55
N ASN A 20 -24.48 1.08 -4.69
CA ASN A 20 -23.85 0.93 -3.38
C ASN A 20 -24.68 0.12 -2.36
N SER A 21 -25.90 -0.30 -2.68
CA SER A 21 -26.78 -1.03 -1.76
C SER A 21 -26.27 -2.43 -1.40
N ASP A 22 -25.41 -3.04 -2.24
CA ASP A 22 -24.97 -4.43 -2.05
C ASP A 22 -23.43 -4.55 -1.95
N SER A 23 -22.80 -3.69 -1.14
CA SER A 23 -21.37 -3.82 -0.80
C SER A 23 -21.02 -5.20 -0.25
N ASP A 24 -21.97 -5.84 0.43
CA ASP A 24 -21.83 -7.16 1.04
C ASP A 24 -21.75 -8.27 -0.02
N LEU A 25 -22.46 -8.09 -1.14
CA LEU A 25 -22.43 -9.05 -2.24
C LEU A 25 -21.09 -9.01 -2.97
N LEU A 26 -20.53 -7.82 -3.21
CA LEU A 26 -19.20 -7.68 -3.79
C LEU A 26 -18.13 -8.31 -2.88
N SER A 27 -18.22 -8.08 -1.57
CA SER A 27 -17.34 -8.72 -0.58
C SER A 27 -17.45 -10.24 -0.62
N THR A 28 -18.67 -10.77 -0.82
CA THR A 28 -18.90 -12.22 -0.96
C THR A 28 -18.25 -12.79 -2.22
N TYR A 29 -18.35 -12.09 -3.35
CA TYR A 29 -17.69 -12.50 -4.59
C TYR A 29 -16.17 -12.48 -4.45
N LEU A 30 -15.60 -11.40 -3.94
CA LEU A 30 -14.16 -11.25 -3.73
C LEU A 30 -13.63 -12.31 -2.74
N GLY A 31 -14.33 -12.51 -1.62
CA GLY A 31 -13.95 -13.52 -0.62
C GLY A 31 -14.02 -14.96 -1.16
N SER A 32 -15.05 -15.27 -1.96
CA SER A 32 -15.18 -16.57 -2.64
C SER A 32 -14.05 -16.78 -3.66
N ALA A 33 -13.75 -15.77 -4.47
CA ALA A 33 -12.69 -15.82 -5.48
C ALA A 33 -11.31 -15.96 -4.84
N LEU A 34 -11.06 -15.23 -3.75
CA LEU A 34 -9.84 -15.31 -2.94
C LEU A 34 -9.64 -16.73 -2.38
N LYS A 35 -10.66 -17.30 -1.74
CA LYS A 35 -10.59 -18.68 -1.21
C LYS A 35 -10.36 -19.71 -2.32
N LEU A 36 -11.07 -19.58 -3.44
CA LEU A 36 -10.91 -20.46 -4.60
C LEU A 36 -9.49 -20.40 -5.18
N CYS A 37 -8.93 -19.20 -5.36
CA CYS A 37 -7.58 -19.01 -5.90
C CYS A 37 -6.48 -19.41 -4.91
N THR A 38 -6.78 -19.41 -3.62
CA THR A 38 -5.87 -19.91 -2.60
C THR A 38 -5.86 -21.45 -2.60
N ALA A 39 -7.02 -22.08 -2.80
CA ALA A 39 -7.16 -23.54 -2.78
C ALA A 39 -6.75 -24.24 -4.09
N SER A 40 -6.97 -23.63 -5.26
CA SER A 40 -6.65 -24.22 -6.57
C SER A 40 -5.68 -23.36 -7.38
N LYS A 41 -4.55 -23.96 -7.74
CA LYS A 41 -3.52 -23.31 -8.59
C LYS A 41 -4.05 -23.07 -10.00
N GLU A 42 -4.89 -23.96 -10.50
CA GLU A 42 -5.52 -23.90 -11.83
C GLU A 42 -6.54 -22.76 -11.87
N ALA A 43 -7.39 -22.65 -10.84
CA ALA A 43 -8.32 -21.53 -10.71
C ALA A 43 -7.58 -20.20 -10.60
N ARG A 44 -6.52 -20.13 -9.78
CA ARG A 44 -5.67 -18.93 -9.69
C ARG A 44 -5.02 -18.58 -11.03
N ARG A 45 -4.50 -19.57 -11.78
CA ARG A 45 -3.91 -19.36 -13.11
C ARG A 45 -4.95 -18.82 -14.09
N TYR A 46 -6.16 -19.39 -14.09
CA TYR A 46 -7.27 -18.91 -14.90
C TYR A 46 -7.65 -17.47 -14.57
N CYS A 47 -7.89 -17.17 -13.29
CA CYS A 47 -8.23 -15.82 -12.83
C CYS A 47 -7.11 -14.82 -13.15
N ARG A 48 -5.83 -15.22 -12.98
CA ARG A 48 -4.69 -14.37 -13.35
C ARG A 48 -4.68 -14.05 -14.84
N LEU A 49 -4.89 -15.02 -15.72
CA LEU A 49 -4.92 -14.77 -17.16
C LEU A 49 -6.08 -13.88 -17.60
N LYS A 50 -7.18 -13.89 -16.85
CA LYS A 50 -8.36 -13.05 -17.10
C LYS A 50 -8.24 -11.64 -16.53
N ILE A 51 -7.76 -11.51 -15.29
CA ILE A 51 -7.72 -10.24 -14.55
C ILE A 51 -6.39 -9.52 -14.74
N LEU A 52 -5.29 -10.26 -14.78
CA LEU A 52 -3.91 -9.76 -14.85
C LEU A 52 -3.21 -10.29 -16.11
N PRO A 53 -3.72 -9.99 -17.32
CA PRO A 53 -3.02 -10.35 -18.53
C PRO A 53 -1.62 -9.70 -18.57
N PRO A 54 -0.66 -10.24 -19.34
CA PRO A 54 0.61 -9.58 -19.58
C PRO A 54 0.37 -8.14 -20.07
N LEU A 55 1.01 -7.17 -19.42
CA LEU A 55 0.80 -5.76 -19.74
C LEU A 55 1.43 -5.42 -21.09
N VAL A 56 0.77 -4.56 -21.86
CA VAL A 56 1.34 -3.95 -23.08
C VAL A 56 1.69 -2.49 -22.81
N ALA A 57 2.45 -1.84 -23.71
CA ALA A 57 2.89 -0.44 -23.52
C ALA A 57 1.74 0.53 -23.19
N ALA A 58 0.57 0.34 -23.83
CA ALA A 58 -0.62 1.16 -23.60
C ALA A 58 -1.24 1.02 -22.20
N ASP A 59 -0.96 -0.08 -21.49
CA ASP A 59 -1.43 -0.29 -20.12
C ASP A 59 -0.57 0.45 -19.09
N VAL A 60 0.70 0.72 -19.42
CA VAL A 60 1.67 1.38 -18.53
C VAL A 60 1.54 2.89 -18.58
N ALA A 61 1.16 3.44 -19.73
CA ALA A 61 0.98 4.88 -19.91
C ALA A 61 -0.19 5.48 -19.10
N ARG A 62 -1.16 4.65 -18.67
CA ARG A 62 -2.36 5.07 -17.95
C ARG A 62 -2.34 4.57 -16.51
N ARG A 63 -3.11 5.22 -15.64
CA ARG A 63 -3.18 4.77 -14.25
C ARG A 63 -3.93 3.42 -14.17
N PRO A 64 -3.56 2.53 -13.23
CA PRO A 64 -4.15 1.20 -13.14
C PRO A 64 -5.64 1.22 -12.73
N ASP A 65 -6.13 2.30 -12.12
CA ASP A 65 -7.53 2.55 -11.81
C ASP A 65 -8.35 3.11 -13.01
N GLU A 66 -7.68 3.59 -14.05
CA GLU A 66 -8.32 4.17 -15.25
C GLU A 66 -8.57 3.09 -16.30
N GLY A 67 -9.84 2.91 -16.67
CA GLY A 67 -10.28 1.96 -17.69
C GLY A 67 -11.44 1.09 -17.23
N ASP A 68 -11.87 0.23 -18.14
CA ASP A 68 -13.07 -0.60 -17.98
C ASP A 68 -12.80 -2.11 -17.95
N SER A 69 -11.52 -2.51 -17.91
CA SER A 69 -11.22 -3.92 -17.66
C SER A 69 -11.56 -4.30 -16.21
N LEU A 70 -11.81 -5.58 -15.97
CA LEU A 70 -11.99 -6.13 -14.63
C LEU A 70 -10.83 -5.78 -13.69
N ARG A 71 -9.58 -5.70 -14.20
CA ARG A 71 -8.42 -5.19 -13.45
C ARG A 71 -8.68 -3.79 -12.91
N ASN A 72 -9.05 -2.86 -13.79
CA ASN A 72 -9.25 -1.46 -13.43
C ASN A 72 -10.38 -1.30 -12.41
N LYS A 73 -11.47 -2.04 -12.60
CA LYS A 73 -12.61 -2.06 -11.66
C LYS A 73 -12.19 -2.53 -10.27
N ILE A 74 -11.44 -3.63 -10.18
CA ILE A 74 -10.93 -4.14 -8.89
C ILE A 74 -9.94 -3.16 -8.25
N VAL A 75 -9.05 -2.53 -9.02
CA VAL A 75 -8.14 -1.50 -8.50
C VAL A 75 -8.90 -0.29 -7.97
N ARG A 76 -10.00 0.13 -8.60
CA ARG A 76 -10.91 1.17 -8.06
C ARG A 76 -11.53 0.76 -6.73
N VAL A 77 -11.90 -0.51 -6.55
CA VAL A 77 -12.42 -1.01 -5.26
C VAL A 77 -11.37 -0.91 -4.15
N MET A 78 -10.08 -1.06 -4.46
CA MET A 78 -9.00 -0.88 -3.46
C MET A 78 -8.92 0.55 -2.90
N MET A 79 -9.48 1.55 -3.60
CA MET A 79 -9.59 2.95 -3.15
C MET A 79 -10.89 3.27 -2.43
N SER A 80 -11.85 2.34 -2.41
CA SER A 80 -13.13 2.53 -1.75
C SER A 80 -12.94 2.62 -0.23
N PRO A 81 -13.73 3.43 0.48
CA PRO A 81 -13.78 3.39 1.95
C PRO A 81 -14.44 2.10 2.49
N ALA A 82 -15.01 1.26 1.63
CA ALA A 82 -15.70 0.04 2.03
C ALA A 82 -14.74 -1.10 2.44
N PHE A 83 -15.23 -2.03 3.25
CA PHE A 83 -14.48 -3.22 3.69
C PHE A 83 -14.03 -4.11 2.51
N SER A 84 -14.75 -4.05 1.37
CA SER A 84 -14.37 -4.75 0.15
C SER A 84 -12.98 -4.36 -0.37
N LYS A 85 -12.42 -3.22 0.04
CA LYS A 85 -11.06 -2.79 -0.34
C LYS A 85 -10.00 -3.79 0.12
N ASP A 86 -10.12 -4.32 1.34
CA ASP A 86 -9.11 -5.19 1.94
C ASP A 86 -9.15 -6.55 1.24
N LEU A 87 -10.36 -7.07 1.01
CA LEU A 87 -10.58 -8.29 0.22
C LEU A 87 -10.09 -8.15 -1.23
N ALA A 88 -10.33 -7.01 -1.88
CA ALA A 88 -9.84 -6.75 -3.23
C ALA A 88 -8.31 -6.73 -3.26
N SER A 89 -7.68 -6.06 -2.30
CA SER A 89 -6.22 -5.98 -2.20
C SER A 89 -5.60 -7.37 -1.94
N GLU A 90 -6.18 -8.16 -1.03
CA GLU A 90 -5.71 -9.51 -0.73
C GLU A 90 -5.91 -10.46 -1.91
N PHE A 91 -7.05 -10.35 -2.61
CA PHE A 91 -7.32 -11.11 -3.82
C PHE A 91 -6.28 -10.84 -4.91
N MET A 92 -6.00 -9.57 -5.20
CA MET A 92 -4.96 -9.17 -6.15
C MET A 92 -3.59 -9.71 -5.74
N PHE A 93 -3.26 -9.66 -4.46
CA PHE A 93 -1.97 -10.17 -3.96
C PHE A 93 -1.85 -11.69 -4.10
N VAL A 94 -2.93 -12.44 -3.89
CA VAL A 94 -2.98 -13.89 -4.15
C VAL A 94 -2.80 -14.20 -5.64
N LEU A 95 -3.46 -13.47 -6.54
CA LEU A 95 -3.24 -13.62 -7.99
C LEU A 95 -1.77 -13.35 -8.37
N CYS A 96 -1.14 -12.40 -7.68
CA CYS A 96 0.28 -12.09 -7.83
C CYS A 96 1.24 -13.09 -7.17
N LYS A 97 0.75 -14.23 -6.64
CA LYS A 97 1.54 -15.22 -5.87
C LYS A 97 2.26 -14.61 -4.66
N ARG A 98 1.66 -13.60 -4.03
CA ARG A 98 2.24 -12.81 -2.93
C ARG A 98 3.58 -12.12 -3.28
N SER A 99 3.82 -11.84 -4.56
CA SER A 99 4.97 -11.03 -5.01
C SER A 99 4.66 -9.55 -4.91
N VAL A 100 5.50 -8.81 -4.17
CA VAL A 100 5.39 -7.35 -3.99
C VAL A 100 5.62 -6.64 -5.32
N SER A 101 6.67 -7.01 -6.07
CA SER A 101 6.99 -6.42 -7.37
C SER A 101 5.84 -6.61 -8.37
N ARG A 102 5.29 -7.83 -8.45
CA ARG A 102 4.15 -8.10 -9.35
C ARG A 102 2.89 -7.35 -8.93
N LEU A 103 2.62 -7.25 -7.63
CA LEU A 103 1.48 -6.47 -7.14
C LEU A 103 1.61 -5.00 -7.55
N ILE A 104 2.76 -4.38 -7.26
CA ILE A 104 3.03 -2.98 -7.61
C ILE A 104 2.90 -2.75 -9.11
N LYS A 105 3.41 -3.67 -9.94
CA LYS A 105 3.27 -3.57 -11.41
C LYS A 105 1.81 -3.46 -11.86
N TYR A 106 0.91 -4.23 -11.26
CA TYR A 106 -0.48 -4.30 -11.72
C TYR A 106 -1.42 -3.31 -11.03
N THR A 107 -1.12 -2.89 -9.81
CA THR A 107 -1.99 -1.99 -9.03
C THR A 107 -1.39 -0.59 -8.84
N GLY A 108 -0.09 -0.42 -9.07
CA GLY A 108 0.66 0.76 -8.67
C GLY A 108 0.93 0.79 -7.16
N LEU A 109 2.06 1.40 -6.78
CA LEU A 109 2.52 1.45 -5.39
C LEU A 109 1.48 2.11 -4.47
N GLY A 110 0.88 3.23 -4.90
CA GLY A 110 -0.10 3.97 -4.10
C GLY A 110 -1.30 3.12 -3.65
N HIS A 111 -1.83 2.28 -4.53
CA HIS A 111 -2.97 1.40 -4.22
C HIS A 111 -2.56 0.23 -3.31
N SER A 112 -1.37 -0.33 -3.51
CA SER A 112 -0.89 -1.48 -2.73
C SER A 112 -0.24 -1.10 -1.39
N ALA A 113 0.16 0.17 -1.20
CA ALA A 113 0.95 0.61 -0.05
C ALA A 113 0.28 0.27 1.29
N GLY A 114 -1.04 0.44 1.39
CA GLY A 114 -1.79 0.09 2.60
C GLY A 114 -1.72 -1.40 2.95
N LEU A 115 -1.93 -2.28 1.96
CA LEU A 115 -1.80 -3.72 2.15
C LEU A 115 -0.36 -4.10 2.53
N LEU A 116 0.63 -3.54 1.83
CA LEU A 116 2.05 -3.82 2.07
C LEU A 116 2.50 -3.35 3.45
N ALA A 117 2.02 -2.19 3.91
CA ALA A 117 2.27 -1.68 5.26
C ALA A 117 1.69 -2.63 6.32
N ASN A 118 0.43 -3.05 6.16
CA ASN A 118 -0.23 -3.98 7.08
C ASN A 118 0.44 -5.36 7.13
N CYS A 119 1.05 -5.79 6.03
CA CYS A 119 1.80 -7.04 5.96
C CYS A 119 3.28 -6.91 6.40
N GLY A 120 3.77 -5.71 6.72
CA GLY A 120 5.19 -5.48 7.04
C GLY A 120 6.14 -5.63 5.85
N LEU A 121 5.63 -5.51 4.61
CA LEU A 121 6.36 -5.78 3.37
C LEU A 121 6.89 -4.53 2.67
N LEU A 122 6.82 -3.34 3.30
CA LEU A 122 7.35 -2.11 2.69
C LEU A 122 8.86 -2.20 2.43
N GLY A 123 9.62 -2.89 3.28
CA GLY A 123 11.06 -3.12 3.06
C GLY A 123 11.36 -3.98 1.82
N HIS A 124 10.36 -4.69 1.29
CA HIS A 124 10.52 -5.59 0.15
C HIS A 124 10.34 -4.90 -1.20
N ILE A 125 10.00 -3.61 -1.22
CA ILE A 125 9.78 -2.85 -2.46
C ILE A 125 11.08 -2.74 -3.28
N ASN A 126 12.21 -2.57 -2.60
CA ASN A 126 13.52 -2.38 -3.22
C ASN A 126 14.34 -3.68 -3.33
N LEU A 127 13.74 -4.83 -2.99
CA LEU A 127 14.43 -6.10 -3.11
C LEU A 127 14.57 -6.48 -4.60
N PRO A 128 15.72 -7.02 -5.02
CA PRO A 128 15.90 -7.45 -6.40
C PRO A 128 14.85 -8.51 -6.78
N LYS A 129 14.34 -8.41 -8.02
CA LYS A 129 13.32 -9.33 -8.57
C LYS A 129 13.83 -10.77 -8.44
N SER A 130 13.00 -11.66 -7.90
CA SER A 130 13.34 -13.08 -7.80
C SER A 130 13.15 -13.77 -9.16
N ALA A 131 13.86 -14.86 -9.44
CA ALA A 131 13.68 -15.61 -10.70
C ALA A 131 12.24 -16.14 -10.91
N SER A 132 11.46 -16.26 -9.82
CA SER A 132 10.03 -16.63 -9.85
C SER A 132 9.10 -15.47 -10.26
N ASP A 133 9.62 -14.25 -10.33
CA ASP A 133 8.85 -13.06 -10.70
C ASP A 133 8.72 -12.88 -12.22
N SER A 134 9.70 -13.33 -13.00
CA SER A 134 9.88 -13.01 -14.42
C SER A 134 9.10 -13.88 -15.42
N GLU A 135 8.69 -15.10 -15.04
CA GLU A 135 8.37 -16.12 -16.06
C GLU A 135 6.98 -16.04 -16.74
N ASP A 136 6.07 -15.14 -16.35
CA ASP A 136 4.65 -15.28 -16.76
C ASP A 136 3.88 -13.98 -17.05
N SER A 137 4.55 -12.82 -17.09
CA SER A 137 3.84 -11.52 -17.17
C SER A 137 4.57 -10.40 -17.91
N GLU A 138 5.74 -10.67 -18.46
CA GLU A 138 6.55 -9.66 -19.16
C GLU A 138 6.38 -9.85 -20.66
N THR A 139 5.79 -8.86 -21.33
CA THR A 139 5.85 -8.75 -22.79
C THR A 139 7.13 -8.00 -23.15
N GLU A 140 7.69 -8.25 -24.33
CA GLU A 140 8.83 -7.48 -24.84
C GLU A 140 8.50 -5.97 -24.92
N GLU A 141 7.24 -5.64 -25.21
CA GLU A 141 6.74 -4.25 -25.22
C GLU A 141 6.74 -3.60 -23.83
N TYR A 142 6.42 -4.35 -22.76
CA TYR A 142 6.46 -3.83 -21.39
C TYR A 142 7.88 -3.51 -20.94
N LYS A 143 8.84 -4.39 -21.25
CA LYS A 143 10.26 -4.19 -20.90
C LYS A 143 10.84 -2.94 -21.55
N ALA A 144 10.49 -2.70 -22.82
CA ALA A 144 10.95 -1.52 -23.55
C ALA A 144 10.51 -0.21 -22.90
N VAL A 145 9.34 -0.18 -22.25
CA VAL A 145 8.82 1.01 -21.55
C VAL A 145 9.35 1.11 -20.12
N GLU A 146 9.41 -0.01 -19.37
CA GLU A 146 9.92 -0.05 -17.99
C GLU A 146 11.36 0.45 -17.90
N ASP A 147 12.20 0.11 -18.89
CA ASP A 147 13.60 0.53 -18.91
C ASP A 147 13.85 1.89 -19.57
N SER A 148 12.84 2.49 -20.22
CA SER A 148 13.00 3.76 -20.93
C SER A 148 13.38 4.89 -19.95
N GLU A 149 14.39 5.68 -20.33
CA GLU A 149 14.85 6.84 -19.55
C GLU A 149 13.74 7.88 -19.37
N GLU A 150 12.91 8.07 -20.40
CA GLU A 150 11.77 9.00 -20.39
C GLU A 150 10.75 8.67 -19.29
N GLN A 151 10.43 7.39 -19.09
CA GLN A 151 9.50 6.97 -18.03
C GLN A 151 10.10 7.17 -16.64
N LYS A 152 11.40 6.88 -16.48
CA LYS A 152 12.12 7.09 -15.22
C LYS A 152 12.19 8.57 -14.85
N GLU A 153 12.46 9.44 -15.82
CA GLU A 153 12.46 10.90 -15.64
C GLU A 153 11.06 11.44 -15.32
N TYR A 154 10.01 10.95 -16.00
CA TYR A 154 8.63 11.34 -15.74
C TYR A 154 8.18 10.98 -14.32
N GLU A 155 8.47 9.76 -13.87
CA GLU A 155 8.16 9.31 -12.51
C GLU A 155 8.95 10.09 -11.46
N ALA A 156 10.23 10.37 -11.71
CA ALA A 156 11.06 11.19 -10.84
C ALA A 156 10.51 12.62 -10.71
N MET A 157 10.11 13.24 -11.83
CA MET A 157 9.55 14.59 -11.83
C MET A 157 8.21 14.66 -11.10
N LYS A 158 7.35 13.64 -11.23
CA LYS A 158 6.09 13.53 -10.50
C LYS A 158 6.31 13.36 -8.99
N LEU A 159 7.36 12.64 -8.59
CA LEU A 159 7.74 12.45 -7.19
C LEU A 159 8.25 13.76 -6.58
N VAL A 160 9.07 14.51 -7.32
CA VAL A 160 9.50 15.87 -6.93
C VAL A 160 8.30 16.80 -6.75
N ASP A 161 7.33 16.77 -7.67
CA ASP A 161 6.13 17.60 -7.59
C ASP A 161 5.22 17.21 -6.41
N ALA A 162 5.08 15.92 -6.13
CA ALA A 162 4.36 15.42 -4.94
C ALA A 162 5.06 15.82 -3.63
N MET A 163 6.40 15.77 -3.60
CA MET A 163 7.20 16.18 -2.45
C MET A 163 7.13 17.69 -2.22
N ASN A 164 7.17 18.49 -3.28
CA ASN A 164 6.96 19.94 -3.22
C ASN A 164 5.56 20.27 -2.70
N LYS A 165 4.52 19.59 -3.17
CA LYS A 165 3.15 19.73 -2.65
C LYS A 165 3.09 19.39 -1.16
N LEU A 166 3.68 18.28 -0.74
CA LEU A 166 3.75 17.88 0.67
C LEU A 166 4.50 18.89 1.53
N MET A 167 5.64 19.39 1.05
CA MET A 167 6.46 20.38 1.75
C MET A 167 5.75 21.73 1.86
N ASN A 168 5.02 22.15 0.81
CA ASN A 168 4.21 23.36 0.81
C ASN A 168 2.97 23.22 1.72
N THR A 169 2.29 22.07 1.72
CA THR A 169 1.23 21.79 2.71
C THR A 169 1.77 21.66 4.12
N GLY A 170 3.00 21.15 4.28
CA GLY A 170 3.72 21.07 5.54
C GLY A 170 4.09 22.45 6.07
N GLN A 171 4.51 23.38 5.21
CA GLN A 171 4.70 24.79 5.55
C GLN A 171 3.38 25.44 5.99
N PHE A 172 2.26 25.13 5.33
CA PHE A 172 0.94 25.57 5.77
C PHE A 172 0.57 25.02 7.15
N PHE A 173 0.90 23.75 7.43
CA PHE A 173 0.72 23.11 8.75
C PHE A 173 1.63 23.70 9.84
N VAL A 174 2.88 24.04 9.51
CA VAL A 174 3.82 24.71 10.42
C VAL A 174 3.36 26.14 10.71
N GLU A 175 2.86 26.86 9.71
CA GLU A 175 2.32 28.22 9.86
C GLU A 175 0.98 28.23 10.61
N LEU A 176 0.12 27.23 10.40
CA LEU A 176 -1.07 27.01 11.22
C LEU A 176 -0.72 26.62 12.66
N ASN A 177 0.30 25.79 12.91
CA ASN A 177 0.75 25.49 14.27
C ASN A 177 1.38 26.70 14.97
N SER A 178 2.10 27.54 14.22
CA SER A 178 2.62 28.83 14.70
C SER A 178 1.48 29.78 15.11
N ARG A 179 0.38 29.81 14.33
CA ARG A 179 -0.83 30.60 14.63
C ARG A 179 -1.76 29.96 15.67
N ALA A 180 -1.79 28.63 15.78
CA ALA A 180 -2.64 27.86 16.69
C ALA A 180 -2.02 27.65 18.08
N SER A 181 -0.85 28.22 18.35
CA SER A 181 -0.29 28.31 19.71
C SER A 181 -1.13 29.17 20.67
N GLN A 182 -2.31 29.65 20.25
CA GLN A 182 -3.31 30.25 21.15
C GLN A 182 -4.59 29.42 21.36
N GLN A 183 -4.86 28.35 20.61
CA GLN A 183 -6.09 27.57 20.83
C GLN A 183 -6.08 26.21 20.10
N SER A 184 -5.74 25.13 20.81
CA SER A 184 -6.48 23.85 20.74
C SER A 184 -5.85 22.83 21.68
N PHE A 185 -6.53 22.59 22.79
CA PHE A 185 -6.15 21.68 23.87
C PHE A 185 -6.69 20.24 23.66
N LEU A 186 -7.36 19.89 22.54
CA LEU A 186 -8.24 18.72 22.59
C LEU A 186 -8.16 17.61 21.53
N LEU A 187 -7.33 17.62 20.47
CA LEU A 187 -7.51 16.57 19.44
C LEU A 187 -6.29 15.88 18.80
N THR A 188 -5.12 15.93 19.42
CA THR A 188 -4.02 15.01 19.06
C THR A 188 -3.34 14.53 20.34
N SER A 189 -3.76 13.36 20.81
CA SER A 189 -3.08 12.62 21.87
C SER A 189 -1.74 12.09 21.35
N VAL A 190 -0.79 12.99 21.11
CA VAL A 190 0.63 12.64 21.02
C VAL A 190 1.11 12.59 22.46
N VAL A 191 1.21 11.38 23.02
CA VAL A 191 1.87 11.14 24.30
C VAL A 191 3.32 11.59 24.15
N LYS A 192 3.67 12.72 24.77
CA LYS A 192 5.05 13.23 24.76
C LYS A 192 5.84 12.53 25.85
N PRO A 193 7.05 12.02 25.56
CA PRO A 193 7.96 11.55 26.60
C PRO A 193 8.19 12.67 27.62
N GLY A 194 8.26 12.31 28.89
CA GLY A 194 8.45 13.27 29.98
C GLY A 194 9.23 12.67 31.13
N THR A 195 9.89 13.55 31.89
CA THR A 195 10.57 13.25 33.14
C THR A 195 9.81 13.86 34.31
N ILE A 196 10.16 13.48 35.54
CA ILE A 196 9.56 14.04 36.75
C ILE A 196 10.41 15.23 37.18
N GLY A 197 9.80 16.42 37.30
CA GLY A 197 10.48 17.61 37.80
C GLY A 197 10.78 17.52 39.30
N GLU A 198 11.66 18.39 39.80
CA GLU A 198 12.01 18.49 41.22
C GLU A 198 10.80 18.81 42.12
N ASP A 199 9.73 19.34 41.53
CA ASP A 199 8.43 19.59 42.18
C ASP A 199 7.51 18.36 42.22
N GLY A 200 8.00 17.21 41.75
CA GLY A 200 7.27 15.93 41.68
C GLY A 200 6.24 15.86 40.56
N ARG A 201 6.20 16.82 39.62
CA ARG A 201 5.20 16.87 38.55
C ARG A 201 5.79 16.42 37.20
N PRO A 202 4.98 15.78 36.33
CA PRO A 202 5.43 15.40 35.00
C PRO A 202 5.78 16.61 34.14
N LYS A 203 6.95 16.60 33.51
CA LYS A 203 7.45 17.62 32.60
C LYS A 203 7.84 16.98 31.27
N ALA A 204 7.37 17.53 30.15
CA ALA A 204 7.74 17.03 28.83
C ALA A 204 9.23 17.31 28.53
N VAL A 205 9.95 16.32 27.98
CA VAL A 205 11.35 16.49 27.58
C VAL A 205 11.46 17.08 26.18
N GLY A 206 12.46 17.95 25.98
CA GLY A 206 12.74 18.57 24.69
C GLY A 206 13.57 17.68 23.77
N HIS A 207 14.36 16.78 24.36
CA HIS A 207 15.27 15.90 23.63
C HIS A 207 15.38 14.52 24.32
N VAL A 208 15.48 13.45 23.53
CA VAL A 208 15.45 12.05 24.02
C VAL A 208 16.58 11.73 25.01
N LEU A 209 17.74 12.37 24.86
CA LEU A 209 18.89 12.20 25.77
C LEU A 209 18.63 12.71 27.20
N GLU A 210 17.60 13.53 27.41
CA GLU A 210 17.20 13.98 28.75
C GLU A 210 16.56 12.85 29.57
N LEU A 211 16.12 11.76 28.93
CA LEU A 211 15.54 10.59 29.61
C LEU A 211 16.60 9.68 30.27
N VAL A 212 17.88 9.87 29.93
CA VAL A 212 18.98 8.94 30.30
C VAL A 212 19.97 9.59 31.27
N LYS A 213 19.80 10.88 31.61
CA LYS A 213 20.76 11.65 32.43
C LYS A 213 20.92 11.17 33.88
N ASP A 214 19.91 10.51 34.43
CA ASP A 214 19.89 10.10 35.84
C ASP A 214 19.97 8.56 36.02
N VAL A 215 20.34 7.84 34.96
CA VAL A 215 20.62 6.40 35.06
C VAL A 215 22.06 6.26 35.57
N PRO A 216 22.28 5.67 36.77
CA PRO A 216 23.64 5.47 37.27
C PRO A 216 24.41 4.56 36.30
N ASP A 217 25.62 4.96 35.93
CA ASP A 217 26.54 4.10 35.20
C ASP A 217 26.80 2.86 36.08
N GLU A 218 26.41 1.67 35.61
CA GLU A 218 26.87 0.44 36.24
C GLU A 218 28.39 0.38 36.06
N GLU A 219 29.14 0.50 37.15
CA GLU A 219 30.60 0.30 37.11
C GLU A 219 30.90 -1.09 36.55
N PRO A 220 31.82 -1.23 35.57
CA PRO A 220 32.22 -2.54 35.11
C PRO A 220 32.89 -3.27 36.27
N ALA A 221 32.32 -4.42 36.66
CA ALA A 221 32.90 -5.30 37.66
C ALA A 221 34.38 -5.57 37.32
N SER A 222 35.28 -5.17 38.21
CA SER A 222 36.69 -5.47 38.10
C SER A 222 36.90 -6.96 38.35
N ASP A 223 37.13 -7.74 37.30
CA ASP A 223 37.68 -9.10 37.44
C ASP A 223 39.07 -8.98 38.06
N SER A 224 39.14 -9.31 39.35
CA SER A 224 40.38 -9.53 40.09
C SER A 224 40.44 -11.01 40.47
N GLU A 225 41.44 -11.68 39.89
CA GLU A 225 41.95 -13.07 40.10
C GLU A 225 41.12 -14.25 39.58
#